data_AF-A0A6C0DWH9-F1
#
_entry.id   AF-A0A6C0DWH9-F1
#
_cell.length_a   1.000
_cell.length_b   1.000
_cell.length_c   1.000
_cell.angle_alpha   90.00
_cell.angle_beta   90.00
_cell.angle_gamma   90.00
#
_symmetry.space_group_name_H-M   'P 1'
#
loop_
_entity.id
_entity.type
_entity.pdbx_description
1 polymer ?
#
loop_
_entity_poly.entity_id
_entity_poly.type
_entity_poly.pdbx_seq_one_letter_code
_entity_poly.pdbx_strand_id
1 'polypeptide(L)'
;MGDAKQVLISSIKEWIAINSNIVSIQKQLKELKEKKKNISTILIKIMENNEIDQVDINNGKLLYKKTKVKAPLNKDYLTKMLDDYFKDNPEVDSNHICEFLLENRPIKENSVLVIKQNK
;
A
#
# COMPACT_ATOMS: atom_id res chain seq x y z
N MET A 1 37.29 -2.63 -23.31
CA MET A 1 35.90 -3.00 -23.67
C MET A 1 35.45 -4.37 -23.12
N GLY A 2 36.35 -5.29 -22.72
CA GLY A 2 35.97 -6.58 -22.12
C GLY A 2 35.36 -6.49 -20.71
N ASP A 3 35.89 -5.60 -19.87
CA ASP A 3 35.51 -5.52 -18.46
C ASP A 3 34.07 -5.04 -18.23
N ALA A 4 33.63 -4.01 -18.95
CA ALA A 4 32.27 -3.48 -18.80
C ALA A 4 31.19 -4.52 -19.18
N LYS A 5 31.45 -5.34 -20.20
CA LYS A 5 30.53 -6.41 -20.61
C LYS A 5 30.49 -7.54 -19.57
N GLN A 6 31.63 -7.89 -18.98
CA GLN A 6 31.69 -8.92 -17.93
C GLN A 6 31.00 -8.47 -16.65
N VAL A 7 31.26 -7.24 -16.20
CA VAL A 7 30.59 -6.64 -15.03
C VAL A 7 29.08 -6.64 -15.24
N LEU A 8 28.60 -6.17 -16.40
CA LEU A 8 27.17 -6.18 -16.73
C LEU A 8 26.55 -7.58 -16.64
N ILE A 9 27.19 -8.60 -17.22
CA ILE A 9 26.69 -9.98 -17.18
C ILE A 9 26.65 -10.50 -15.74
N SER A 10 27.68 -10.22 -14.93
CA SER A 10 27.72 -10.65 -13.53
C SER A 10 26.62 -9.99 -12.70
N SER A 11 26.41 -8.68 -12.85
CA SER A 11 25.37 -7.93 -12.14
C SER A 11 23.97 -8.38 -12.52
N ILE A 12 23.72 -8.70 -13.79
CA ILE A 12 22.42 -9.24 -14.24
C ILE A 12 22.16 -10.61 -13.58
N LYS A 13 23.17 -11.50 -13.55
CA LYS A 13 23.02 -12.84 -12.94
C LYS A 13 22.72 -12.74 -11.44
N GLU A 14 23.47 -11.90 -10.73
CA GLU A 14 23.25 -11.65 -9.31
C GLU A 14 21.87 -11.05 -9.05
N TRP A 15 21.48 -10.03 -9.83
CA TRP A 15 20.17 -9.41 -9.73
C TRP A 15 19.02 -10.41 -9.95
N ILE A 16 19.13 -11.31 -10.94
CA ILE A 16 18.14 -12.38 -11.18
C ILE A 16 18.07 -13.35 -10.00
N ALA A 17 19.21 -13.74 -9.43
CA ALA A 17 19.27 -14.63 -8.27
C ALA A 17 18.60 -13.98 -7.05
N ILE A 18 18.91 -12.71 -6.76
CA ILE A 18 18.29 -11.92 -5.69
C ILE A 18 16.78 -11.80 -5.92
N ASN A 19 16.35 -11.44 -7.14
CA ASN A 19 14.93 -11.30 -7.46
C ASN A 19 14.17 -12.62 -7.26
N SER A 20 14.75 -13.76 -7.65
CA SER A 20 14.14 -15.07 -7.46
C SER A 20 13.95 -15.41 -5.98
N ASN A 21 14.95 -15.11 -5.15
CA ASN A 21 14.87 -15.27 -3.70
C ASN A 21 13.78 -14.37 -3.09
N ILE A 22 13.71 -13.11 -3.52
CA ILE A 22 12.67 -12.17 -3.08
C ILE A 22 11.27 -12.71 -3.39
N VAL A 23 11.05 -13.18 -4.63
CA VAL A 23 9.74 -13.73 -5.05
C VAL A 23 9.36 -14.94 -4.17
N SER A 24 10.31 -15.82 -3.87
CA SER A 24 10.07 -16.98 -2.99
C SER A 24 9.69 -16.56 -1.57
N ILE A 25 10.44 -15.64 -0.96
CA ILE A 25 10.18 -15.14 0.39
C ILE A 25 8.85 -14.38 0.43
N GLN A 26 8.54 -13.58 -0.59
CA GLN A 26 7.27 -12.84 -0.67
C GLN A 26 6.06 -13.77 -0.70
N LYS A 27 6.16 -14.93 -1.37
CA LYS A 27 5.11 -15.95 -1.35
C LYS A 27 4.84 -16.45 0.07
N GLN A 28 5.90 -16.87 0.77
CA GLN A 28 5.79 -17.35 2.16
C GLN A 28 5.26 -16.25 3.10
N LEU A 29 5.76 -15.02 2.93
CA LEU A 29 5.32 -13.86 3.69
C LEU A 29 3.82 -13.57 3.47
N LYS A 30 3.33 -13.72 2.23
CA LYS A 30 1.91 -13.53 1.91
C LYS A 30 1.05 -14.54 2.68
N GLU A 31 1.41 -15.82 2.63
CA GLU A 31 0.69 -16.89 3.35
C GLU A 31 0.66 -16.65 4.87
N LEU A 32 1.78 -16.24 5.45
CA LEU A 32 1.86 -15.91 6.88
C LEU A 32 1.00 -14.68 7.24
N LYS A 33 1.01 -13.63 6.39
CA LYS A 33 0.17 -12.44 6.57
C LYS A 33 -1.31 -12.77 6.51
N GLU A 34 -1.73 -13.64 5.60
CA GLU A 34 -3.13 -14.08 5.48
C GLU A 34 -3.55 -14.88 6.71
N LYS A 35 -2.75 -15.87 7.13
CA LYS A 35 -3.01 -16.63 8.37
C LYS A 35 -3.12 -15.71 9.59
N LYS A 36 -2.17 -14.77 9.74
CA LYS A 36 -2.19 -13.78 10.82
C LYS A 36 -3.45 -12.92 10.76
N LYS A 37 -3.83 -12.41 9.59
CA LYS A 37 -5.04 -11.58 9.40
C LYS A 37 -6.31 -12.32 9.80
N ASN A 38 -6.42 -13.60 9.44
CA ASN A 38 -7.57 -14.43 9.79
C ASN A 38 -7.68 -14.59 11.31
N ILE A 39 -6.59 -14.94 11.98
CA ILE A 39 -6.54 -15.06 13.45
C ILE A 39 -6.83 -13.71 14.12
N SER A 40 -6.22 -12.62 13.63
CA SER A 40 -6.46 -11.28 14.16
C SER A 40 -7.93 -10.85 14.05
N THR A 41 -8.62 -11.23 12.98
CA THR A 41 -10.07 -10.92 12.82
C THR A 41 -10.91 -11.66 13.86
N ILE A 42 -10.55 -12.91 14.18
CA ILE A 42 -11.21 -13.70 15.23
C ILE A 42 -10.93 -13.07 16.60
N LEU A 43 -9.67 -12.76 16.90
CA LEU A 43 -9.27 -12.16 18.18
C LEU A 43 -9.92 -10.80 18.41
N ILE A 44 -9.98 -9.94 17.38
CA ILE A 44 -10.67 -8.64 17.47
C ILE A 44 -12.13 -8.82 17.86
N LYS A 45 -12.85 -9.77 17.24
CA LYS A 45 -14.26 -10.04 17.58
C LYS A 45 -14.41 -10.55 19.01
N ILE A 46 -13.53 -11.46 19.45
CA ILE A 46 -13.56 -12.01 20.81
C ILE A 46 -13.27 -10.89 21.83
N MET A 47 -12.24 -10.08 21.59
CA MET A 47 -11.87 -8.99 22.48
C MET A 47 -12.95 -7.90 22.54
N GLU A 48 -13.59 -7.58 21.41
CA GLU A 48 -14.68 -6.60 21.36
C GLU A 48 -15.97 -7.12 22.03
N ASN A 49 -16.36 -8.38 21.78
CA ASN A 49 -17.59 -8.95 22.35
C ASN A 49 -17.50 -9.18 23.86
N ASN A 50 -16.30 -9.42 24.38
CA ASN A 50 -16.06 -9.68 25.80
C ASN A 50 -15.46 -8.47 26.53
N GLU A 51 -15.37 -7.31 25.87
CA GLU A 51 -14.82 -6.07 26.45
C GLU A 51 -13.41 -6.25 27.04
N ILE A 52 -12.57 -7.04 26.36
CA ILE A 52 -11.19 -7.32 26.78
C ILE A 52 -10.24 -6.33 26.10
N ASP A 53 -9.69 -5.39 26.87
CA ASP A 53 -8.75 -4.38 26.36
C ASP A 53 -7.30 -4.88 26.26
N GLN A 54 -6.89 -5.80 27.14
CA GLN A 54 -5.52 -6.31 27.20
C GLN A 54 -5.43 -7.78 27.61
N VAL A 55 -4.44 -8.49 27.08
CA VAL A 55 -4.10 -9.88 27.45
C VAL A 55 -2.59 -9.98 27.66
N ASP A 56 -2.16 -10.49 28.82
CA ASP A 56 -0.75 -10.77 29.08
C ASP A 56 -0.31 -12.04 28.31
N ILE A 57 0.86 -11.95 27.67
CA ILE A 57 1.49 -13.05 26.92
C ILE A 57 2.96 -13.17 27.36
N ASN A 58 3.59 -14.31 27.07
CA ASN A 58 4.96 -14.62 27.55
C ASN A 58 5.98 -13.49 27.31
N ASN A 59 5.86 -12.73 26.21
CA ASN A 59 6.77 -11.63 25.85
C ASN A 59 6.08 -10.25 25.81
N GLY A 60 5.03 -10.01 26.61
CA GLY A 60 4.44 -8.68 26.74
C GLY A 60 2.93 -8.69 26.86
N LYS A 61 2.26 -7.71 26.26
CA LYS A 61 0.80 -7.59 26.29
C LYS A 61 0.24 -7.42 24.89
N LEU A 62 -0.85 -8.12 24.60
CA LEU A 62 -1.68 -7.87 23.44
C LEU A 62 -2.73 -6.82 23.81
N LEU A 63 -2.74 -5.69 23.12
CA LEU A 63 -3.67 -4.59 23.36
C LEU A 63 -4.69 -4.48 22.23
N TYR A 64 -5.96 -4.40 22.58
CA TYR A 64 -7.00 -3.98 21.65
C TYR A 64 -6.97 -2.45 21.54
N LYS A 65 -6.76 -1.93 20.33
CA LYS A 65 -6.73 -0.48 20.07
C LYS A 65 -7.49 -0.17 18.79
N LYS A 66 -8.41 0.79 18.86
CA LYS A 66 -9.06 1.39 17.69
C LYS A 66 -8.35 2.71 17.35
N THR A 67 -7.77 2.79 16.16
CA THR A 67 -7.21 4.04 15.64
C THR A 67 -8.20 4.64 14.65
N LYS A 68 -8.52 5.93 14.81
CA LYS A 68 -9.27 6.71 13.83
C LYS A 68 -8.28 7.51 12.98
N VAL A 69 -8.25 7.24 11.69
CA VAL A 69 -7.47 8.01 10.71
C VAL A 69 -8.42 8.64 9.70
N LYS A 70 -8.09 9.82 9.18
CA LYS A 70 -8.84 10.41 8.07
C LYS A 70 -8.71 9.51 6.85
N ALA A 71 -9.80 9.31 6.13
CA ALA A 71 -9.77 8.58 4.86
C ALA A 71 -8.86 9.30 3.85
N PRO A 72 -8.19 8.56 2.94
CA PRO A 72 -7.41 9.17 1.87
C PRO A 72 -8.30 10.02 0.97
N LEU A 73 -7.78 11.16 0.50
CA LEU A 73 -8.45 12.04 -0.45
C LEU A 73 -8.27 11.48 -1.88
N ASN A 74 -9.26 10.73 -2.34
CA ASN A 74 -9.33 10.23 -3.72
C ASN A 74 -10.11 11.19 -4.63
N LYS A 75 -10.12 10.94 -5.95
CA LYS A 75 -10.80 11.80 -6.94
C LYS A 75 -12.27 11.99 -6.60
N ASP A 76 -13.01 10.89 -6.43
CA ASP A 76 -14.46 10.95 -6.18
C ASP A 76 -14.81 11.72 -4.90
N TYR A 77 -14.04 11.51 -3.83
CA TYR A 77 -14.21 12.23 -2.58
C TYR A 77 -13.83 13.70 -2.71
N LEU A 78 -12.79 14.03 -3.46
CA LEU A 78 -12.40 15.42 -3.73
C LEU A 78 -13.48 16.15 -4.55
N THR A 79 -13.94 15.55 -5.65
CA THR A 79 -15.01 16.12 -6.49
C THR A 79 -16.26 16.36 -5.67
N LYS A 80 -16.72 15.34 -4.92
CA LYS A 80 -17.87 15.49 -4.01
C LYS A 80 -17.67 16.62 -3.00
N MET A 81 -16.50 16.71 -2.38
CA MET A 81 -16.24 17.75 -1.38
C MET A 81 -16.20 19.15 -2.00
N LEU A 82 -15.74 19.30 -3.24
CA LEU A 82 -15.77 20.56 -3.97
C LEU A 82 -17.20 20.94 -4.34
N ASP A 83 -17.98 20.00 -4.90
CA ASP A 83 -19.41 20.19 -5.20
C ASP A 83 -20.20 20.58 -3.94
N ASP A 84 -19.99 19.87 -2.84
CA ASP A 84 -20.63 20.14 -1.55
C ASP A 84 -20.21 21.51 -0.99
N TYR A 85 -18.96 21.94 -1.21
CA TYR A 85 -18.44 23.23 -0.72
C TYR A 85 -18.96 24.42 -1.54
N PHE A 86 -19.07 24.26 -2.85
CA PHE A 86 -19.54 25.31 -3.77
C PHE A 86 -21.04 25.21 -4.10
N LYS A 87 -21.80 24.37 -3.40
CA LYS A 87 -23.26 24.17 -3.62
C LYS A 87 -24.07 25.49 -3.67
N ASP A 88 -23.67 26.49 -2.90
CA ASP A 88 -24.35 27.79 -2.79
C ASP A 88 -23.77 28.84 -3.77
N ASN A 89 -22.76 28.48 -4.55
CA ASN A 89 -22.06 29.29 -5.55
C ASN A 89 -22.00 28.52 -6.89
N PRO A 90 -23.16 28.30 -7.56
CA PRO A 90 -23.26 27.44 -8.75
C PRO A 90 -22.47 27.96 -9.96
N GLU A 91 -22.00 29.21 -9.92
CA GLU A 91 -21.09 29.78 -10.91
C GLU A 91 -19.67 29.21 -10.84
N VAL A 92 -19.30 28.57 -9.74
CA VAL A 92 -17.98 27.95 -9.56
C VAL A 92 -17.98 26.54 -10.14
N ASP A 93 -17.19 26.34 -11.19
CA ASP A 93 -16.99 25.02 -11.79
C ASP A 93 -16.06 24.14 -10.94
N SER A 94 -16.66 23.43 -9.99
CA SER A 94 -15.98 22.49 -9.08
C SER A 94 -15.27 21.36 -9.83
N ASN A 95 -15.80 20.94 -10.99
CA ASN A 95 -15.16 19.92 -11.82
C ASN A 95 -13.88 20.45 -12.43
N HIS A 96 -13.90 21.67 -12.97
CA HIS A 96 -12.71 22.31 -13.52
C HIS A 96 -11.60 22.48 -12.45
N ILE A 97 -11.97 22.86 -11.22
CA ILE A 97 -11.01 22.94 -10.11
C ILE A 97 -10.42 21.55 -9.80
N CYS A 98 -11.26 20.52 -9.74
CA CYS A 98 -10.81 19.15 -9.49
C CYS A 98 -9.85 18.68 -10.60
N GLU A 99 -10.16 18.95 -11.86
CA GLU A 99 -9.33 18.61 -13.02
C GLU A 99 -7.99 19.35 -12.96
N PHE A 100 -8.00 20.67 -12.76
CA PHE A 100 -6.79 21.47 -12.62
C PHE A 100 -5.87 20.93 -11.53
N LEU A 101 -6.41 20.59 -10.36
CA LEU A 101 -5.64 20.01 -9.25
C LEU A 101 -5.05 18.64 -9.58
N LEU A 102 -5.69 17.85 -10.42
CA LEU A 102 -5.21 16.53 -10.81
C LEU A 102 -4.15 16.62 -11.92
N GLU A 103 -4.35 17.51 -12.90
CA GLU A 103 -3.44 17.73 -14.03
C GLU A 103 -2.12 18.36 -13.61
N ASN A 104 -2.16 19.30 -12.66
CA ASN A 104 -0.96 19.97 -12.15
C ASN A 104 -0.20 19.15 -11.09
N ARG A 105 -0.62 17.90 -10.81
CA ARG A 105 0.17 17.03 -9.92
C ARG A 105 1.50 16.68 -10.59
N PRO A 106 2.63 16.84 -9.89
CA PRO A 106 3.93 16.53 -10.45
C PRO A 106 4.00 15.03 -10.77
N ILE A 107 4.30 14.73 -12.03
CA ILE A 107 4.58 13.37 -12.48
C ILE A 107 5.96 13.00 -11.94
N LYS A 108 6.05 11.87 -11.23
CA LYS A 108 7.32 11.29 -10.78
C LYS A 108 7.61 10.05 -11.62
N GLU A 109 8.64 10.14 -12.45
CA GLU A 109 9.16 8.98 -13.18
C GLU A 109 10.05 8.14 -12.26
N ASN A 110 9.86 6.82 -12.28
CA ASN A 110 10.71 5.87 -11.55
C ASN A 110 11.14 4.78 -12.51
N SER A 111 12.45 4.58 -12.65
CA SER A 111 13.01 3.49 -13.45
C SER A 111 13.08 2.20 -12.63
N VAL A 112 12.50 1.12 -13.15
CA VAL A 112 12.49 -0.20 -12.51
C VAL A 112 12.93 -1.29 -13.47
N LEU A 113 13.64 -2.30 -12.95
CA LEU A 113 13.98 -3.51 -13.69
C LEU A 113 12.86 -4.54 -13.52
N VAL A 114 12.38 -5.12 -14.62
CA VAL A 114 11.29 -6.10 -14.62
C VAL A 114 11.68 -7.31 -15.45
N ILE A 115 11.46 -8.52 -14.92
CA ILE A 115 11.60 -9.77 -15.69
C ILE A 115 10.30 -10.00 -16.47
N LYS A 116 10.37 -9.99 -17.80
CA LYS A 116 9.26 -10.41 -18.68
C LYS A 116 9.36 -11.92 -18.91
N GLN A 117 8.42 -12.69 -18.36
CA GLN A 117 8.33 -14.13 -18.65
C GLN A 117 7.68 -14.33 -20.03
N ASN A 118 8.30 -15.13 -20.89
CA ASN A 118 7.64 -15.63 -22.10
C ASN A 118 6.71 -16.77 -21.66
N LYS A 119 5.39 -16.58 -21.85
CA LYS A 119 4.42 -17.66 -21.71
C LYS A 119 4.50 -18.60 -22.90
#